data_AF-A0A2J7ZPI0-F1
#
_entry.id   AF-A0A2J7ZPI0-F1
#
_cell.length_a   1.000
_cell.length_b   1.000
_cell.length_c   1.000
_cell.angle_alpha   90.00
_cell.angle_beta   90.00
_cell.angle_gamma   90.00
#
_symmetry.space_group_name_H-M   'P 1'
#
loop_
_entity.id
_entity.type
_entity.pdbx_description
1 polymer ?
#
loop_
_entity_poly.entity_id
_entity_poly.type
_entity_poly.pdbx_seq_one_letter_code
_entity_poly.pdbx_strand_id
1 'polypeptide(L)'
;MPPAKPLNQRWGEIYFSQSVRVSQVSRLTTLVLAVGTLEPLFESVELIVLLPGETARRHVAIAKDVSSTSLKCPAFNDFALVPVAGSNVTAAALSAATVVGVRVNVNAADRINDGARCALGAMGLVLKT
;
A
#
# COMPACT_ATOMS: atom_id res chain seq x y z
N MET A 1 -7.81 -14.54 -18.66
CA MET A 1 -7.65 -14.51 -17.19
C MET A 1 -6.20 -14.17 -16.89
N PRO A 2 -5.89 -13.21 -16.00
CA PRO A 2 -4.54 -13.08 -15.50
C PRO A 2 -4.12 -14.39 -14.81
N PRO A 3 -2.83 -14.77 -14.87
CA PRO A 3 -2.37 -16.02 -14.27
C PRO A 3 -2.65 -16.04 -12.76
N ALA A 4 -3.03 -17.21 -12.26
CA ALA A 4 -3.19 -17.44 -10.82
C ALA A 4 -1.86 -17.12 -10.12
N LYS A 5 -1.89 -16.21 -9.15
CA LYS A 5 -0.68 -15.85 -8.41
C LYS A 5 -0.28 -17.01 -7.50
N PRO A 6 1.03 -17.30 -7.36
CA PRO A 6 1.53 -18.28 -6.41
C PRO A 6 0.94 -18.08 -5.01
N LEU A 7 0.67 -19.17 -4.27
CA LEU A 7 0.07 -19.11 -2.92
C LEU A 7 0.88 -18.25 -1.94
N ASN A 8 2.19 -18.13 -2.17
CA ASN A 8 3.16 -17.32 -1.42
C ASN A 8 3.36 -15.90 -1.98
N GLN A 9 2.52 -15.42 -2.90
CA GLN A 9 2.58 -14.07 -3.45
C GLN A 9 1.16 -13.51 -3.63
N ARG A 10 0.47 -13.33 -2.51
CA ARG A 10 -0.84 -12.69 -2.48
C ARG A 10 -0.65 -11.18 -2.39
N TRP A 11 -1.02 -10.48 -3.46
CA TRP A 11 -1.02 -9.02 -3.50
C TRP A 11 -2.23 -8.49 -4.27
N GLY A 12 -2.73 -7.34 -3.83
CA GLY A 12 -3.73 -6.53 -4.53
C GLY A 12 -3.09 -5.25 -5.06
N GLU A 13 -3.45 -4.85 -6.26
CA GLU A 13 -3.04 -3.56 -6.84
C GLU A 13 -4.27 -2.76 -7.21
N ILE A 14 -4.20 -1.46 -6.95
CA ILE A 14 -5.20 -0.47 -7.36
C ILE A 14 -4.45 0.59 -8.16
N TYR A 15 -4.91 0.86 -9.37
CA TYR A 15 -4.32 1.88 -10.24
C TYR A 15 -5.19 3.12 -10.25
N PHE A 16 -4.56 4.28 -10.17
CA PHE A 16 -5.25 5.56 -10.23
C PHE A 16 -5.47 5.96 -11.69
N SER A 17 -6.65 6.49 -12.00
CA SER A 17 -6.99 7.00 -13.33
C SER A 17 -6.23 8.27 -13.70
N GLN A 18 -5.73 8.98 -12.69
CA GLN A 18 -4.96 10.21 -12.84
C GLN A 18 -3.58 10.04 -12.22
N SER A 19 -2.57 10.55 -12.92
CA SER A 19 -1.20 10.61 -12.44
C SER A 19 -1.01 11.80 -11.52
N VAL A 20 -0.53 11.54 -10.29
CA VAL A 20 -0.28 12.58 -9.28
C VAL A 20 1.18 12.48 -8.84
N ARG A 21 1.90 13.61 -8.72
CA ARG A 21 3.26 13.58 -8.16
C ARG A 21 3.21 13.30 -6.67
N VAL A 22 4.12 12.48 -6.15
CA VAL A 22 4.18 12.19 -4.71
C VAL A 22 4.29 13.48 -3.89
N SER A 23 5.06 14.47 -4.36
CA SER A 23 5.19 15.76 -3.69
C SER A 23 3.87 16.53 -3.51
N GLN A 24 2.83 16.23 -4.30
CA GLN A 24 1.49 16.81 -4.22
C GLN A 24 0.55 16.01 -3.31
N VAL A 25 0.99 14.88 -2.77
CA VAL A 25 0.18 14.03 -1.89
C VAL A 25 0.67 14.21 -0.44
N SER A 26 -0.26 14.38 0.49
CA SER A 26 0.03 14.49 1.92
C SER A 26 0.17 13.11 2.57
N ARG A 27 -0.76 12.19 2.27
CA ARG A 27 -0.81 10.84 2.85
C ARG A 27 -1.57 9.87 1.95
N LEU A 28 -1.32 8.59 2.14
CA LEU A 28 -2.18 7.51 1.66
C LEU A 28 -3.16 7.16 2.77
N THR A 29 -4.46 7.20 2.48
CA THR A 29 -5.50 6.80 3.43
C THR A 29 -6.11 5.47 2.99
N THR A 30 -6.31 4.56 3.94
CA THR A 30 -7.00 3.29 3.75
C THR A 30 -8.23 3.19 4.65
N LEU A 31 -9.36 2.75 4.12
CA LEU A 31 -10.55 2.41 4.88
C LEU A 31 -10.48 0.93 5.26
N VAL A 32 -10.47 0.66 6.56
CA VAL A 32 -10.52 -0.69 7.15
C VAL A 32 -11.93 -0.92 7.70
N LEU A 33 -12.54 -2.04 7.30
CA LEU A 33 -13.92 -2.44 7.63
C LEU A 33 -13.95 -3.51 8.73
N ALA A 34 -15.06 -3.56 9.47
CA ALA A 34 -15.20 -4.34 10.71
C ALA A 34 -15.45 -5.86 10.54
N VAL A 35 -15.66 -6.41 9.34
CA VAL A 35 -16.11 -7.81 9.18
C VAL A 35 -15.34 -8.58 8.09
N GLY A 36 -14.93 -9.82 8.42
CA GLY A 36 -14.13 -10.78 7.62
C GLY A 36 -14.80 -11.24 6.33
N THR A 37 -14.07 -11.62 5.28
CA THR A 37 -13.24 -12.84 5.14
C THR A 37 -11.91 -12.59 4.39
N LEU A 38 -11.31 -11.41 4.53
CA LEU A 38 -10.04 -11.06 3.91
C LEU A 38 -9.18 -10.32 4.91
N GLU A 39 -8.08 -10.92 5.30
CA GLU A 39 -7.31 -10.52 6.48
C GLU A 39 -6.16 -9.64 6.03
N PRO A 40 -6.13 -8.37 6.41
CA PRO A 40 -4.97 -7.55 6.17
C PRO A 40 -3.99 -7.76 7.32
N LEU A 41 -3.14 -8.76 7.16
CA LEU A 41 -1.79 -8.65 7.66
C LEU A 41 -0.96 -8.25 6.46
N PHE A 42 -0.62 -6.96 6.38
CA PHE A 42 0.14 -6.48 5.23
C PHE A 42 1.61 -6.70 5.51
N GLU A 43 2.21 -7.58 4.72
CA GLU A 43 3.67 -7.64 4.64
C GLU A 43 4.22 -6.26 4.24
N SER A 44 3.54 -5.59 3.30
CA SER A 44 3.82 -4.20 2.96
C SER A 44 2.64 -3.48 2.31
N VAL A 45 2.64 -2.15 2.47
CA VAL A 45 1.87 -1.21 1.66
C VAL A 45 2.87 -0.44 0.81
N GLU A 46 2.67 -0.44 -0.51
CA GLU A 46 3.65 0.05 -1.47
C GLU A 46 2.99 1.04 -2.44
N LEU A 47 3.67 2.15 -2.72
CA LEU A 47 3.32 2.99 -3.86
C LEU A 47 3.84 2.34 -5.14
N ILE A 48 3.00 2.29 -6.16
CA ILE A 48 3.42 2.01 -7.53
C ILE A 48 3.73 3.36 -8.16
N VAL A 49 4.99 3.59 -8.51
CA VAL A 49 5.46 4.89 -9.02
C VAL A 49 6.25 4.77 -10.31
N LEU A 50 6.30 5.86 -11.05
CA LEU A 50 7.27 6.11 -12.12
C LEU A 50 8.27 7.14 -11.63
N LEU A 51 9.55 6.75 -11.54
CA LEU A 51 10.62 7.68 -11.21
C LEU A 51 10.89 8.63 -12.39
N PRO A 52 11.41 9.84 -12.15
CA PRO A 52 11.74 10.78 -13.22
C PRO A 52 12.67 10.14 -14.26
N GLY A 53 12.28 10.19 -15.54
CA GLY A 53 13.07 9.63 -16.64
C GLY A 53 12.98 8.11 -16.80
N GLU A 54 12.27 7.40 -15.92
CA GLU A 54 12.03 5.96 -16.04
C GLU A 54 10.67 5.65 -16.67
N THR A 55 10.63 4.60 -17.50
CA THR A 55 9.39 4.03 -18.03
C THR A 55 8.91 2.82 -17.22
N ALA A 56 9.81 2.22 -16.44
CA ALA A 56 9.52 1.08 -15.60
C ALA A 56 8.80 1.51 -14.31
N ARG A 57 7.74 0.78 -13.95
CA ARG A 57 7.07 0.96 -12.66
C ARG A 57 7.97 0.42 -11.54
N ARG A 58 8.07 1.18 -10.46
CA ARG A 58 8.74 0.78 -9.22
C ARG A 58 7.70 0.57 -8.13
N HIS A 59 7.87 -0.47 -7.33
CA HIS A 59 7.13 -0.64 -6.09
C HIS A 59 7.98 -0.12 -4.94
N VAL A 60 7.47 0.87 -4.23
CA VAL A 60 8.18 1.50 -3.11
C VAL A 60 7.35 1.28 -1.86
N ALA A 61 7.82 0.37 -1.01
CA ALA A 61 7.19 0.13 0.29
C ALA A 61 7.24 1.41 1.13
N ILE A 62 6.08 1.85 1.62
CA ILE A 62 5.93 2.98 2.55
C ILE A 62 5.49 2.52 3.95
N ALA A 63 5.02 1.29 4.06
CA ALA A 63 4.84 0.59 5.32
C ALA A 63 5.21 -0.89 5.13
N LYS A 64 5.73 -1.51 6.19
CA LYS A 64 6.01 -2.95 6.26
C LYS A 64 5.44 -3.50 7.55
N ASP A 65 5.17 -4.81 7.57
CA ASP A 65 4.77 -5.55 8.76
C ASP A 65 3.55 -4.93 9.47
N VAL A 66 2.59 -4.43 8.69
CA VAL A 66 1.40 -3.74 9.19
C VAL A 66 0.45 -4.78 9.78
N SER A 67 0.42 -4.85 11.11
CA SER A 67 -0.42 -5.74 11.88
C SER A 67 -1.82 -5.15 12.10
N SER A 68 -2.77 -6.00 12.47
CA SER A 68 -4.09 -5.56 12.93
C SER A 68 -4.04 -4.65 14.17
N THR A 69 -3.02 -4.80 15.04
CA THR A 69 -2.83 -3.92 16.21
C THR A 69 -2.38 -2.50 15.84
N SER A 70 -1.82 -2.33 14.64
CA SER A 70 -1.40 -1.02 14.12
C SER A 70 -2.52 -0.28 13.38
N LEU A 71 -3.66 -0.93 13.14
CA LEU A 71 -4.79 -0.39 12.38
C LEU A 71 -6.03 -0.25 13.26
N LYS A 72 -6.66 0.92 13.22
CA LYS A 72 -7.99 1.13 13.79
C LYS A 72 -9.04 0.49 12.88
N CYS A 73 -10.05 -0.13 13.48
CA CYS A 73 -11.05 -0.88 12.75
C CYS A 73 -12.41 -0.87 13.49
N PRO A 74 -13.51 -0.47 12.83
CA PRO A 74 -13.57 0.16 11.50
C PRO A 74 -13.04 1.60 11.53
N ALA A 75 -12.16 1.97 10.62
CA ALA A 75 -11.65 3.34 10.54
C ALA A 75 -10.89 3.63 9.24
N PHE A 76 -10.69 4.93 9.00
CA PHE A 76 -9.64 5.40 8.09
C PHE A 76 -8.29 5.38 8.81
N ASN A 77 -7.28 4.81 8.16
CA ASN A 77 -5.90 4.73 8.64
C ASN A 77 -4.98 5.39 7.61
N ASP A 78 -4.01 6.15 8.10
CA ASP A 78 -3.15 6.97 7.26
C ASP A 78 -1.70 6.46 7.27
N PHE A 79 -1.08 6.47 6.10
CA PHE A 79 0.33 6.17 5.92
C PHE A 79 1.07 7.38 5.37
N ALA A 80 2.21 7.70 5.98
CA ALA A 80 3.14 8.68 5.46
C ALA A 80 3.79 8.16 4.16
N LEU A 81 4.08 9.07 3.23
CA LEU A 81 4.67 8.73 1.93
C LEU A 81 6.20 8.75 2.00
N VAL A 82 6.75 7.98 2.94
CA VAL A 82 8.19 7.87 3.17
C VAL A 82 8.62 6.46 2.80
N PRO A 83 9.65 6.27 1.95
CA PRO A 83 10.14 4.93 1.65
C PRO A 83 10.63 4.24 2.92
N VAL A 84 10.24 2.99 3.12
CA VAL A 84 10.80 2.15 4.19
C VAL A 84 12.30 1.98 3.94
N ALA A 85 13.08 1.94 5.02
CA ALA A 85 14.53 1.72 4.94
C ALA A 85 14.86 0.46 4.11
N GLY A 86 15.86 0.56 3.22
CA GLY A 86 16.27 -0.52 2.32
C GLY A 86 15.43 -0.67 1.05
N SER A 87 14.50 0.23 0.75
CA SER A 87 13.68 0.22 -0.48
C SER A 87 14.43 0.64 -1.76
N ASN A 88 15.74 0.91 -1.70
CA ASN A 88 16.58 1.40 -2.80
C ASN A 88 16.08 2.70 -3.49
N VAL A 89 15.08 3.36 -2.92
CA VAL A 89 14.54 4.64 -3.41
C VAL A 89 14.66 5.65 -2.28
N THR A 90 15.36 6.76 -2.54
CA THR A 90 15.51 7.84 -1.56
C THR A 90 14.20 8.61 -1.42
N ALA A 91 13.99 9.27 -0.27
CA ALA A 91 12.83 10.14 -0.08
C ALA A 91 12.76 11.27 -1.13
N ALA A 92 13.91 11.81 -1.54
CA ALA A 92 13.98 12.82 -2.59
C ALA A 92 13.55 12.26 -3.97
N ALA A 93 14.03 11.08 -4.34
CA ALA A 93 13.63 10.41 -5.58
C ALA A 93 12.14 10.06 -5.58
N LEU A 94 11.62 9.56 -4.45
CA LEU A 94 10.20 9.27 -4.31
C LEU A 94 9.36 10.55 -4.42
N SER A 95 9.76 11.65 -3.79
CA SER A 95 9.04 12.93 -3.85
C SER A 95 8.88 13.47 -5.28
N ALA A 96 9.89 13.25 -6.13
CA ALA A 96 9.85 13.63 -7.54
C ALA A 96 9.07 12.64 -8.43
N ALA A 97 8.71 11.46 -7.92
CA ALA A 97 8.05 10.40 -8.67
C ALA A 97 6.56 10.70 -8.90
N THR A 98 6.01 10.04 -9.92
CA THR A 98 4.56 10.05 -10.21
C THR A 98 3.93 8.78 -9.67
N VAL A 99 2.90 8.92 -8.82
CA VAL A 99 2.10 7.79 -8.34
C VAL A 99 1.14 7.35 -9.44
N VAL A 100 1.16 6.06 -9.73
CA VAL A 100 0.26 5.42 -10.69
C VAL A 100 -0.69 4.41 -10.03
N GLY A 101 -0.40 4.02 -8.80
CA GLY A 101 -1.23 3.10 -8.05
C GLY A 101 -0.66 2.76 -6.69
N VAL A 102 -1.30 1.81 -6.02
CA VAL A 102 -0.88 1.27 -4.73
C VAL A 102 -0.94 -0.25 -4.81
N ARG A 103 0.09 -0.90 -4.29
CA ARG A 103 0.14 -2.34 -4.10
C ARG A 103 0.08 -2.63 -2.61
N VAL A 104 -0.68 -3.67 -2.26
CA VAL A 104 -0.77 -4.19 -0.90
C VAL A 104 -0.39 -5.65 -0.94
N ASN A 105 0.67 -6.02 -0.22
CA ASN A 105 1.12 -7.41 -0.09
C ASN A 105 0.51 -8.02 1.17
N VAL A 106 -0.20 -9.13 1.04
CA VAL A 106 -0.94 -9.80 2.14
C VAL A 106 -0.30 -11.14 2.54
N ASN A 107 0.97 -11.33 2.21
CA ASN A 107 1.68 -12.60 2.36
C ASN A 107 2.32 -12.77 3.75
N ALA A 108 1.57 -12.50 4.81
CA ALA A 108 2.00 -12.69 6.19
C ALA A 108 1.23 -13.84 6.87
N ALA A 109 1.11 -14.97 6.14
CA ALA A 109 0.32 -16.15 6.51
C ALA A 109 0.74 -16.79 7.85
N ASP A 110 2.00 -16.62 8.25
CA ASP A 110 2.58 -17.08 9.51
C ASP A 110 2.21 -16.20 10.72
N ARG A 111 1.69 -14.99 10.48
CA ARG A 111 1.37 -14.00 11.53
C ARG A 111 -0.11 -13.94 11.87
N ILE A 112 -0.90 -14.75 11.21
CA ILE A 112 -2.35 -14.67 11.29
C ILE A 112 -2.85 -15.55 12.46
N ASN A 113 -3.11 -14.94 13.62
CA ASN A 113 -3.76 -15.61 14.76
C ASN A 113 -5.29 -15.66 14.58
N ASP A 114 -5.94 -16.78 14.87
CA ASP A 114 -7.39 -16.98 14.69
C ASP A 114 -8.23 -15.98 15.51
N GLY A 115 -9.22 -15.33 14.88
CA GLY A 115 -10.05 -14.31 15.51
C GLY A 115 -10.80 -13.38 14.53
N ALA A 116 -11.48 -12.36 15.07
CA ALA A 116 -12.16 -11.33 14.27
C ALA A 116 -11.13 -10.46 13.52
N ARG A 117 -11.12 -10.54 12.19
CA ARG A 117 -10.13 -9.90 11.32
C ARG A 117 -10.84 -8.87 10.42
N CYS A 118 -10.25 -7.69 10.29
CA CYS A 118 -10.80 -6.57 9.52
C CYS A 118 -10.63 -6.80 8.01
N ALA A 119 -11.27 -6.01 7.15
CA ALA A 119 -11.09 -6.08 5.69
C ALA A 119 -10.70 -4.73 5.09
N LEU A 120 -10.02 -4.71 3.94
CA LEU A 120 -9.80 -3.49 3.17
C LEU A 120 -11.06 -3.09 2.41
N GLY A 121 -11.59 -1.91 2.69
CA GLY A 121 -12.72 -1.34 1.98
C GLY A 121 -12.31 -0.47 0.79
N ALA A 122 -11.42 0.50 1.03
CA ALA A 122 -11.00 1.48 0.02
C ALA A 122 -9.60 2.02 0.29
N MET A 123 -8.97 2.57 -0.74
CA MET A 123 -7.68 3.27 -0.63
C MET A 123 -7.72 4.54 -1.47
N GLY A 124 -7.08 5.61 -1.00
CA GLY A 124 -7.03 6.90 -1.69
C GLY A 124 -5.84 7.75 -1.30
N LEU A 125 -5.40 8.60 -2.23
CA LEU A 125 -4.38 9.61 -1.99
C LEU A 125 -5.04 10.90 -1.52
N VAL A 126 -4.58 11.46 -0.41
CA VAL A 126 -5.01 12.79 0.05
C VAL A 126 -4.07 13.83 -0.55
N LEU A 127 -4.59 14.74 -1.37
CA LEU A 127 -3.78 15.79 -1.99
C LEU A 127 -3.44 16.89 -0.98
N LYS A 128 -2.29 17.55 -1.17
CA LYS A 128 -1.96 18.79 -0.46
C LYS A 128 -2.83 19.91 -1.04
N THR A 129 -3.39 20.72 -0.14
CA THR A 129 -4.04 22.00 -0.46
C THR A 129 -3.02 23.05 -0.81
#